data_AF-A0A958JAS5-F1
#
_entry.id   AF-A0A958JAS5-F1
#
_cell.length_a   1.000
_cell.length_b   1.000
_cell.length_c   1.000
_cell.angle_alpha   90.00
_cell.angle_beta   90.00
_cell.angle_gamma   90.00
#
_symmetry.space_group_name_H-M   'P 1'
#
loop_
_entity.id
_entity.type
_entity.pdbx_description
1 polymer ?
#
loop_
_entity_poly.entity_id
_entity_poly.type
_entity_poly.pdbx_seq_one_letter_code
_entity_poly.pdbx_strand_id
1 'polypeptide(L)'
;AINFAGGISAIYAHSSHYHFSAGLRYAKAGAKTQELTGTDDSGNQLGKYWFVRDLQFIEVPLLLMYQFNASKIVPSIFIGPNIGFLLDAEEKIGSDYGANPRKSNIKAKLNTFNLSAEVGIGLKYRLNDNTALGISTFYLYGLSNQVKDSAEGEQKTRDLRVFGS
;
A
#
# COMPACT_ATOMS: atom_id res chain seq x y z
N ALA A 1 5.48 12.51 -0.39
CA ALA A 1 5.83 11.33 -1.18
C ALA A 1 4.61 10.90 -1.99
N ILE A 2 4.80 10.23 -3.12
CA ILE A 2 3.71 9.77 -4.00
C ILE A 2 3.55 8.27 -3.80
N ASN A 3 2.32 7.82 -3.58
CA ASN A 3 1.98 6.40 -3.48
C ASN A 3 1.56 5.89 -4.85
N PHE A 4 2.08 4.75 -5.26
CA PHE A 4 1.60 4.08 -6.47
C PHE A 4 1.79 2.57 -6.36
N ALA A 5 0.94 1.82 -7.05
CA ALA A 5 1.07 0.38 -7.18
C ALA A 5 0.70 -0.03 -8.60
N GLY A 6 1.32 -1.10 -9.09
CA GLY A 6 1.05 -1.68 -10.40
C GLY A 6 1.43 -3.16 -10.40
N GLY A 7 0.76 -3.95 -11.23
CA GLY A 7 1.03 -5.39 -11.27
C GLY A 7 0.09 -6.15 -12.18
N ILE A 8 0.16 -7.47 -12.07
CA ILE A 8 -0.60 -8.42 -12.85
C ILE A 8 -1.33 -9.40 -11.93
N SER A 9 -2.47 -9.90 -12.37
CA SER A 9 -3.20 -10.94 -11.66
C SER A 9 -3.79 -11.97 -12.62
N ALA A 10 -3.89 -13.20 -12.12
CA ALA A 10 -4.61 -14.28 -12.76
C ALA A 10 -5.92 -14.49 -12.00
N ILE A 11 -7.03 -14.60 -12.74
CA ILE A 11 -8.36 -14.82 -12.18
C ILE A 11 -8.87 -16.17 -12.66
N TYR A 12 -9.14 -17.07 -11.72
CA TYR A 12 -9.79 -18.35 -11.96
C TYR A 12 -11.28 -18.26 -11.61
N ALA A 13 -12.15 -18.53 -12.58
CA ALA A 13 -13.60 -18.59 -12.36
C ALA A 13 -13.99 -19.99 -11.86
N HIS A 14 -14.38 -20.10 -10.59
CA HIS A 14 -14.88 -21.36 -10.05
C HIS A 14 -16.37 -21.57 -10.37
N SER A 15 -17.15 -20.48 -10.35
CA SER A 15 -18.54 -20.45 -10.80
C SER A 15 -18.83 -19.14 -11.55
N SER A 16 -20.09 -18.91 -11.96
CA SER A 16 -20.52 -17.63 -12.56
C SER A 16 -20.36 -16.43 -11.63
N HIS A 17 -20.29 -16.67 -10.32
CA HIS A 17 -20.23 -15.63 -9.30
C HIS A 17 -18.91 -15.62 -8.52
N TYR A 18 -18.35 -16.80 -8.23
CA TYR A 18 -17.18 -16.92 -7.37
C TYR A 18 -15.92 -17.15 -8.20
N HIS A 19 -14.94 -16.27 -7.98
CA HIS A 19 -13.65 -16.30 -8.64
C HIS A 19 -12.53 -16.18 -7.62
N PHE A 20 -11.41 -16.80 -7.91
CA PHE A 20 -10.19 -16.66 -7.14
C PHE A 20 -9.19 -15.85 -7.94
N SER A 21 -8.58 -14.85 -7.32
CA SER A 21 -7.58 -13.98 -7.92
C SER A 21 -6.27 -14.12 -7.16
N ALA A 22 -5.19 -14.36 -7.88
CA ALA A 22 -3.84 -14.33 -7.35
C ALA A 22 -3.01 -13.36 -8.20
N GLY A 23 -2.22 -12.51 -7.56
CA GLY A 23 -1.46 -11.50 -8.29
C GLY A 23 -0.06 -11.26 -7.76
N LEU A 24 0.68 -10.47 -8.53
CA LEU A 24 1.98 -9.94 -8.16
C LEU A 24 1.97 -8.44 -8.45
N ARG A 25 2.24 -7.63 -7.43
CA ARG A 25 2.23 -6.16 -7.52
C ARG A 25 3.52 -5.58 -6.98
N TYR A 26 4.00 -4.53 -7.62
CA TYR A 26 4.95 -3.61 -7.03
C TYR A 26 4.18 -2.46 -6.40
N ALA A 27 4.52 -2.09 -5.17
CA ALA A 27 3.89 -0.97 -4.47
C ALA A 27 4.95 -0.08 -3.83
N LYS A 28 4.79 1.24 -4.00
CA LYS A 28 5.54 2.26 -3.28
C LYS A 28 4.60 2.98 -2.33
N ALA A 29 4.90 2.90 -1.04
CA ALA A 29 4.17 3.58 0.03
C ALA A 29 5.07 4.68 0.63
N GLY A 30 4.61 5.91 0.52
CA GLY A 30 5.29 7.10 0.99
C GLY A 30 4.49 7.79 2.09
N ALA A 31 5.12 8.09 3.22
CA ALA A 31 4.50 8.85 4.31
C ALA A 31 5.36 10.07 4.64
N LYS A 32 4.73 11.26 4.77
CA LYS A 32 5.37 12.44 5.36
C LYS A 32 4.84 12.59 6.78
N THR A 33 5.70 12.49 7.78
CA THR A 33 5.35 12.77 9.17
C THR A 33 5.29 14.27 9.39
N GLN A 34 4.41 14.72 10.28
CA GLN A 34 4.19 16.13 10.61
C GLN A 34 5.50 16.83 11.04
N GLU A 35 5.54 18.14 10.81
CA GLU A 35 6.65 18.99 11.20
C GLU A 35 6.85 18.94 12.72
N LEU A 36 8.00 18.44 13.17
CA LEU A 36 8.39 18.50 14.57
C LEU A 36 9.17 19.79 14.81
N THR A 37 8.73 20.61 15.75
CA THR A 37 9.51 21.77 16.21
C THR A 37 10.57 21.27 17.18
N GLY A 38 11.85 21.35 16.81
CA GLY A 38 12.94 21.13 17.74
C GLY A 38 13.06 22.29 18.72
N THR A 39 13.25 22.01 20.00
CA THR A 39 13.59 23.00 21.03
C THR A 39 14.98 22.72 21.59
N ASP A 40 15.75 23.75 21.92
CA ASP A 40 16.99 23.59 22.70
C ASP A 40 16.68 23.27 24.17
N ASP A 41 17.71 22.97 24.96
CA ASP A 41 17.59 22.70 26.41
C ASP A 41 17.05 23.90 27.21
N SER A 42 16.99 25.09 26.60
CA SER A 42 16.42 26.32 27.17
C SER A 42 14.99 26.61 26.67
N GLY A 43 14.41 25.72 25.85
CA GLY A 43 13.06 25.85 25.30
C GLY A 43 12.93 26.76 24.07
N ASN A 44 14.04 27.26 23.51
CA ASN A 44 14.00 28.07 22.28
C ASN A 44 13.80 27.17 21.06
N GLN A 45 12.98 27.62 20.10
CA GLN A 45 12.72 26.87 18.88
C GLN A 45 13.96 26.86 17.97
N LEU A 46 14.54 25.67 17.77
CA LEU A 46 15.67 25.42 16.88
C LEU A 46 15.22 25.20 15.42
N GLY A 47 13.92 25.07 15.18
CA GLY A 47 13.34 24.96 13.85
C GLY A 47 12.40 23.79 13.63
N LYS A 48 11.83 23.71 12.43
CA LYS A 48 10.95 22.62 12.02
C LYS A 48 11.74 21.55 11.28
N TYR A 49 11.47 20.30 11.66
CA TYR A 49 11.99 19.10 11.04
C TYR A 49 10.86 18.32 10.39
N TRP A 50 11.09 17.79 9.20
CA TRP A 50 10.14 16.90 8.54
C TRP A 50 10.80 15.57 8.20
N PHE A 51 9.98 14.51 8.26
CA PHE A 51 10.40 13.15 7.94
C PHE A 51 9.59 12.65 6.76
N VAL A 52 10.26 12.12 5.74
CA VAL A 52 9.61 11.42 4.62
C VAL A 52 10.15 10.00 4.57
N ARG A 53 9.26 9.02 4.73
CA ARG A 53 9.57 7.61 4.53
C ARG A 53 9.09 7.17 3.15
N ASP A 54 9.96 6.50 2.41
CA ASP A 54 9.68 5.87 1.12
C ASP A 54 9.91 4.37 1.26
N LEU A 55 8.83 3.58 1.25
CA LEU A 55 8.86 2.12 1.38
C LEU A 55 8.47 1.48 0.05
N GLN A 56 9.18 0.42 -0.36
CA GLN A 56 8.92 -0.32 -1.58
C GLN A 56 8.66 -1.79 -1.27
N PHE A 57 7.60 -2.34 -1.86
CA PHE A 57 7.16 -3.70 -1.62
C PHE A 57 6.91 -4.46 -2.94
N ILE A 58 7.19 -5.76 -2.92
CA ILE A 58 6.49 -6.72 -3.78
C ILE A 58 5.34 -7.29 -2.97
N GLU A 59 4.15 -7.30 -3.54
CA GLU A 59 2.93 -7.76 -2.88
C GLU A 59 2.30 -8.92 -3.64
N VAL A 60 1.79 -9.89 -2.90
CA VAL A 60 1.08 -11.05 -3.40
C VAL A 60 -0.33 -11.05 -2.82
N PRO A 61 -1.32 -10.42 -3.50
CA PRO A 61 -2.72 -10.57 -3.15
C PRO A 61 -3.24 -11.96 -3.50
N LEU A 62 -3.99 -12.54 -2.57
CA LEU A 62 -4.81 -13.74 -2.80
C LEU A 62 -6.25 -13.39 -2.43
N LEU A 63 -7.10 -13.16 -3.42
CA LEU A 63 -8.43 -12.60 -3.22
C LEU A 63 -9.52 -13.57 -3.68
N LEU A 64 -10.56 -13.69 -2.86
CA LEU A 64 -11.86 -14.14 -3.31
C LEU A 64 -12.59 -12.95 -3.95
N MET A 65 -13.09 -13.14 -5.16
CA MET A 65 -13.89 -12.17 -5.88
C MET A 65 -15.31 -12.72 -6.07
N TYR A 66 -16.29 -11.92 -5.69
CA TYR A 66 -17.70 -12.18 -6.01
C TYR A 66 -18.15 -11.22 -7.10
N GLN A 67 -18.67 -11.76 -8.20
CA GLN A 67 -19.19 -10.99 -9.34
C GLN A 67 -20.70 -11.01 -9.35
N PHE A 68 -21.29 -9.82 -9.52
CA PHE A 68 -22.72 -9.68 -9.68
C PHE A 68 -23.09 -9.94 -11.14
N ASN A 69 -24.13 -10.75 -11.36
CA ASN A 69 -24.62 -11.00 -12.71
C ASN A 69 -25.20 -9.73 -13.30
N ALA A 70 -24.57 -9.24 -14.36
CA ALA A 70 -25.05 -8.14 -15.16
C ALA A 70 -24.48 -8.26 -16.57
N SER A 71 -25.17 -7.66 -17.54
CA SER A 71 -24.87 -7.89 -18.96
C SER A 71 -23.62 -7.11 -19.43
N LYS A 72 -23.62 -5.78 -19.32
CA LYS A 72 -22.53 -4.94 -19.86
C LYS A 72 -21.56 -4.43 -18.80
N ILE A 73 -22.09 -4.07 -17.64
CA ILE A 73 -21.34 -3.59 -16.48
C ILE A 73 -21.45 -4.66 -15.41
N VAL A 74 -20.33 -5.20 -14.94
CA VAL A 74 -20.24 -6.31 -13.99
C VAL A 74 -19.62 -5.79 -12.70
N PRO A 75 -20.43 -5.46 -11.68
CA PRO A 75 -19.92 -5.14 -10.36
C PRO A 75 -19.24 -6.35 -9.72
N SER A 76 -18.30 -6.07 -8.82
CA SER A 76 -17.55 -7.08 -8.08
C SER A 76 -17.12 -6.57 -6.72
N ILE A 77 -17.03 -7.49 -5.77
CA ILE A 77 -16.39 -7.27 -4.47
C ILE A 77 -15.22 -8.24 -4.32
N PHE A 78 -14.21 -7.82 -3.57
CA PHE A 78 -12.96 -8.54 -3.36
C PHE A 78 -12.65 -8.60 -1.88
N ILE A 79 -12.14 -9.73 -1.42
CA ILE A 79 -11.63 -9.89 -0.06
C ILE A 79 -10.53 -10.95 -0.01
N GLY A 80 -9.48 -10.71 0.76
CA GLY A 80 -8.49 -11.74 1.06
C GLY A 80 -7.21 -11.18 1.68
N PRO A 81 -6.23 -12.05 1.96
CA PRO A 81 -4.93 -11.62 2.44
C PRO A 81 -4.08 -10.99 1.33
N ASN A 82 -3.18 -10.11 1.74
CA ASN A 82 -2.09 -9.57 0.95
C ASN A 82 -0.79 -9.72 1.73
N ILE A 83 0.20 -10.33 1.10
CA ILE A 83 1.53 -10.54 1.65
C ILE A 83 2.51 -9.60 0.94
N GLY A 84 3.00 -8.60 1.67
CA GLY A 84 4.03 -7.66 1.23
C GLY A 84 5.43 -8.08 1.66
N PHE A 85 6.38 -7.97 0.74
CA PHE A 85 7.80 -8.22 0.92
C PHE A 85 8.56 -6.91 0.73
N LEU A 86 9.22 -6.43 1.79
CA LEU A 86 9.95 -5.17 1.79
C LEU A 86 11.21 -5.27 0.93
N LEU A 87 11.22 -4.57 -0.21
CA LEU A 87 12.36 -4.47 -1.10
C LEU A 87 13.34 -3.39 -0.64
N ASP A 88 12.82 -2.21 -0.32
CA ASP A 88 13.62 -1.05 0.01
C ASP A 88 12.88 -0.13 1.00
N ALA A 89 13.66 0.58 1.82
CA ALA A 89 13.13 1.51 2.81
C ALA A 89 14.11 2.66 3.05
N GLU A 90 13.72 3.83 2.58
CA GLU A 90 14.48 5.07 2.76
C GLU A 90 13.73 6.03 3.68
N GLU A 91 14.47 6.73 4.53
CA GLU A 91 13.98 7.86 5.31
C GLU A 91 14.77 9.12 4.95
N LYS A 92 14.05 10.22 4.74
CA LYS A 92 14.62 11.54 4.47
C LYS A 92 14.25 12.47 5.60
N ILE A 93 15.26 13.06 6.22
CA ILE A 93 15.12 14.02 7.32
C ILE A 93 15.60 15.36 6.80
N GLY A 94 14.71 16.35 6.76
CA GLY A 94 15.04 17.71 6.37
C GLY A 94 14.71 18.73 7.46
N SER A 95 15.33 19.90 7.35
CA SER A 95 15.02 21.08 8.17
C SER A 95 14.79 22.30 7.29
N ASP A 96 14.01 23.25 7.78
CA ASP A 96 13.70 24.48 7.03
C ASP A 96 14.89 25.47 6.97
N TYR A 97 15.99 25.20 7.70
CA TYR A 97 17.16 26.06 7.81
C TYR A 97 18.21 25.84 6.68
N GLY A 98 17.77 25.36 5.51
CA GLY A 98 18.60 25.31 4.29
C GLY A 98 19.64 24.17 4.24
N ALA A 99 19.61 23.21 5.16
CA ALA A 99 20.44 22.02 5.07
C ALA A 99 19.83 21.01 4.07
N ASN A 100 20.67 20.43 3.21
CA ASN A 100 20.22 19.33 2.34
C ASN A 100 19.66 18.19 3.19
N PRO A 101 18.47 17.65 2.86
CA PRO A 101 17.87 16.58 3.64
C PRO A 101 18.79 15.35 3.65
N ARG A 102 19.04 14.80 4.83
CA ARG A 102 19.82 13.58 5.02
C ARG A 102 18.95 12.39 4.64
N LYS A 103 19.49 11.50 3.79
CA LYS A 103 18.87 10.22 3.46
C LYS A 103 19.52 9.12 4.28
N SER A 104 18.70 8.22 4.82
CA SER A 104 19.16 7.04 5.55
C SER A 104 18.37 5.81 5.10
N ASN A 105 19.05 4.67 5.00
CA ASN A 105 18.38 3.39 4.78
C ASN A 105 17.88 2.85 6.13
N ILE A 106 16.57 2.65 6.24
CA ILE A 106 15.93 2.17 7.47
C ILE A 106 15.44 0.72 7.36
N LYS A 107 15.76 0.02 6.27
CA LYS A 107 15.31 -1.36 6.01
C LYS A 107 15.67 -2.32 7.14
N ALA A 108 16.84 -2.13 7.77
CA ALA A 108 17.28 -2.97 8.88
C ALA A 108 16.31 -2.93 10.08
N LYS A 109 15.62 -1.80 10.30
CA LYS A 109 14.69 -1.57 11.41
C LYS A 109 13.27 -2.08 11.15
N LEU A 110 12.94 -2.37 9.88
CA LEU A 110 11.60 -2.79 9.47
C LEU A 110 11.52 -4.30 9.26
N ASN A 111 10.34 -4.86 9.46
CA ASN A 111 10.03 -6.25 9.15
C ASN A 111 10.05 -6.46 7.64
N THR A 112 10.70 -7.55 7.22
CA THR A 112 10.76 -7.93 5.80
C THR A 112 9.39 -8.32 5.26
N PHE A 113 8.54 -8.89 6.12
CA PHE A 113 7.21 -9.37 5.76
C PHE A 113 6.14 -8.46 6.37
N ASN A 114 5.10 -8.20 5.59
CA ASN A 114 3.95 -7.40 5.99
C ASN A 114 2.67 -8.11 5.56
N LEU A 115 1.91 -8.61 6.52
CA LEU A 115 0.61 -9.26 6.29
C LEU A 115 -0.50 -8.23 6.45
N SER A 116 -1.37 -8.13 5.44
CA SER A 116 -2.52 -7.24 5.43
C SER A 116 -3.79 -7.98 5.01
N ALA A 117 -4.95 -7.54 5.50
CA ALA A 117 -6.24 -7.84 4.92
C ALA A 117 -6.53 -6.82 3.82
N GLU A 118 -7.05 -7.28 2.69
CA GLU A 118 -7.41 -6.45 1.56
C GLU A 118 -8.88 -6.67 1.21
N VAL A 119 -9.61 -5.58 1.08
CA VAL A 119 -11.01 -5.57 0.64
C VAL A 119 -11.17 -4.56 -0.48
N GLY A 120 -12.03 -4.84 -1.44
CA GLY A 120 -12.21 -3.93 -2.56
C GLY A 120 -13.54 -4.08 -3.25
N ILE A 121 -13.83 -3.09 -4.10
CA ILE A 121 -14.97 -3.07 -5.00
C ILE A 121 -14.47 -2.77 -6.40
N GLY A 122 -15.14 -3.28 -7.42
CA GLY A 122 -14.76 -3.03 -8.80
C GLY A 122 -15.93 -3.12 -9.77
N LEU A 123 -15.75 -2.49 -10.91
CA LEU A 123 -16.67 -2.48 -12.03
C LEU A 123 -15.91 -2.91 -13.27
N LYS A 124 -16.43 -3.91 -13.99
CA LYS A 124 -15.94 -4.31 -15.31
C LYS A 124 -16.94 -3.96 -16.41
N TYR A 125 -16.49 -3.36 -17.49
CA TYR A 125 -17.26 -3.08 -18.69
C TYR A 125 -16.84 -4.03 -19.81
N ARG A 126 -17.75 -4.91 -20.25
CA ARG A 126 -17.49 -5.85 -21.34
C ARG A 126 -17.46 -5.10 -22.67
N LEU A 127 -16.33 -5.15 -23.38
CA LEU A 127 -16.19 -4.63 -24.74
C LEU A 127 -16.70 -5.65 -25.76
N ASN A 128 -16.37 -6.92 -25.53
CA ASN A 128 -16.82 -8.09 -26.27
C ASN A 128 -16.79 -9.31 -25.33
N ASP A 129 -16.96 -10.52 -25.87
CA ASP A 129 -17.04 -11.75 -25.06
C ASP A 129 -15.72 -12.12 -24.36
N ASN A 130 -14.58 -11.63 -24.86
CA ASN A 130 -13.24 -12.01 -24.39
C ASN A 130 -12.47 -10.85 -23.73
N THR A 131 -12.94 -9.62 -23.85
CA THR A 131 -12.23 -8.41 -23.43
C THR A 131 -13.16 -7.50 -22.63
N ALA A 132 -12.68 -7.06 -21.47
CA ALA A 132 -13.36 -6.11 -20.61
C ALA A 132 -12.35 -5.11 -20.06
N LEU A 133 -12.82 -3.89 -19.80
CA LEU A 133 -12.07 -2.89 -19.05
C LEU A 133 -12.59 -2.88 -17.61
N GLY A 134 -11.70 -2.82 -16.65
CA GLY A 134 -12.00 -2.83 -15.22
C GLY A 134 -11.47 -1.59 -14.53
N ILE A 135 -12.24 -1.10 -13.56
CA ILE A 135 -11.73 -0.21 -12.52
C ILE A 135 -12.06 -0.83 -11.17
N SER A 136 -11.11 -0.79 -10.26
CA SER A 136 -11.28 -1.34 -8.93
C SER A 136 -10.58 -0.49 -7.88
N THR A 137 -11.17 -0.45 -6.70
CA THR A 137 -10.65 0.28 -5.55
C THR A 137 -10.49 -0.68 -4.39
N PHE A 138 -9.34 -0.64 -3.72
CA PHE A 138 -9.00 -1.53 -2.61
C PHE A 138 -8.57 -0.73 -1.40
N TYR A 139 -9.00 -1.20 -0.23
CA TYR A 139 -8.51 -0.79 1.07
C TYR A 139 -7.66 -1.91 1.67
N LEU A 140 -6.43 -1.58 2.04
CA LEU A 140 -5.50 -2.48 2.71
C LEU A 140 -5.42 -2.11 4.19
N TYR A 141 -5.57 -3.12 5.04
CA TYR A 141 -5.47 -3.01 6.49
C TYR A 141 -4.40 -3.95 7.03
N GLY A 142 -3.32 -3.39 7.57
CA GLY A 142 -2.19 -4.13 8.12
C GLY A 142 -2.58 -4.95 9.35
N LEU A 143 -2.29 -6.25 9.29
CA LEU A 143 -2.50 -7.19 10.39
C LEU A 143 -1.21 -7.40 11.21
N SER A 144 -0.04 -7.23 10.58
CA SER A 144 1.28 -7.31 11.23
C SER A 144 1.90 -5.93 11.49
N ASN A 145 2.78 -5.84 12.48
CA ASN A 145 3.60 -4.65 12.72
C ASN A 145 4.70 -4.50 11.65
N GLN A 146 4.96 -3.29 11.19
CA GLN A 146 6.03 -3.00 10.23
C GLN A 146 7.40 -2.81 10.90
N VAL A 147 7.45 -2.50 12.20
CA VAL A 147 8.69 -2.25 12.94
C VAL A 147 9.11 -3.52 13.68
N LYS A 148 10.42 -3.80 13.71
CA LYS A 148 10.98 -4.99 14.41
C LYS A 148 10.98 -4.83 15.92
N ASP A 149 11.24 -3.62 16.40
CA ASP A 149 11.33 -3.32 17.82
C ASP A 149 10.01 -2.71 18.32
N SER A 150 9.34 -3.41 19.22
CA SER A 150 8.09 -2.94 19.84
C SER A 150 8.28 -1.66 20.67
N ALA A 151 9.52 -1.35 21.10
CA ALA A 151 9.84 -0.10 21.79
C ALA A 151 9.71 1.13 20.87
N GLU A 152 9.81 0.95 19.54
CA GLU A 152 9.59 2.01 18.54
C GLU A 152 8.09 2.20 18.19
N GLY A 153 7.19 1.44 18.83
CA GLY A 153 5.74 1.52 18.67
C GLY A 153 5.15 0.63 17.56
N GLU A 154 3.82 0.47 17.55
CA GLU A 154 3.12 -0.26 16.49
C GLU A 154 2.87 0.63 15.27
N GLN A 155 3.37 0.22 14.11
CA GLN A 155 3.04 0.82 12.82
C GLN A 155 2.38 -0.22 11.92
N LYS A 156 1.10 -0.01 11.61
CA LYS A 156 0.31 -0.90 10.73
C LYS A 156 0.01 -0.18 9.42
N THR A 157 0.02 -0.95 8.34
CA THR A 157 -0.33 -0.46 7.00
C THR A 157 -1.78 0.01 6.95
N ARG A 158 -2.03 1.17 6.35
CA ARG A 158 -3.37 1.60 5.93
C ARG A 158 -3.22 2.27 4.58
N ASP A 159 -3.90 1.76 3.57
CA ASP A 159 -3.75 2.27 2.21
C ASP A 159 -5.05 2.14 1.41
N LEU A 160 -5.28 3.10 0.51
CA LEU A 160 -6.40 3.11 -0.42
C LEU A 160 -5.85 3.22 -1.84
N ARG A 161 -6.22 2.28 -2.70
CA ARG A 161 -5.66 2.15 -4.05
C ARG A 161 -6.74 2.04 -5.08
N VAL A 162 -6.45 2.54 -6.28
CA VAL A 162 -7.29 2.41 -7.47
C VAL A 162 -6.47 1.73 -8.56
N PHE A 163 -7.02 0.69 -9.19
CA PHE A 163 -6.43 -0.02 -10.31
C PHE A 163 -7.34 0.02 -11.52
N GLY A 164 -6.75 0.25 -12.70
CA GLY A 164 -7.37 -0.02 -13.99
C GLY A 164 -6.81 -1.34 -14.57
N SER A 165 -7.66 -2.14 -15.21
CA SER A 165 -7.31 -3.45 -15.80
C SER A 165 -7.94 -3.65 -17.17
#